data_AF-A0A2W5YWC0-F1
#
_entry.id   AF-A0A2W5YWC0-F1
#
_cell.length_a   1.000
_cell.length_b   1.000
_cell.length_c   1.000
_cell.angle_alpha   90.00
_cell.angle_beta   90.00
_cell.angle_gamma   90.00
#
_symmetry.space_group_name_H-M   'P 1'
#
loop_
_entity.id
_entity.type
_entity.pdbx_description
1 polymer ?
#
loop_
_entity_poly.entity_id
_entity_poly.type
_entity_poly.pdbx_seq_one_letter_code
_entity_poly.pdbx_strand_id
1 'polypeptide(L)'
;MKRPRVLTVLMWFCAIYAIGAAFGIGAAIVHLGRYIGGYSIGGMPVSRAQWLTIAGPLVATIAVFMAATALALKRHYRWARTTFMCIWPIIIAYGIGCAILGAIPWTLALRALVDATFAGAITGWLLFLYKPDRAFFERPQPNEASEEL
;
A
#
# COMPACT_ATOMS: atom_id res chain seq x y z
N MET A 1 -3.68 -27.32 -0.81
CA MET A 1 -2.60 -26.84 0.10
C MET A 1 -3.00 -25.55 0.80
N LYS A 2 -2.80 -25.48 2.13
CA LYS A 2 -3.07 -24.32 2.98
C LYS A 2 -2.27 -23.09 2.50
N ARG A 3 -2.87 -21.89 2.55
CA ARG A 3 -2.16 -20.63 2.24
C ARG A 3 -0.98 -20.46 3.23
N PRO A 4 0.21 -20.06 2.77
CA PRO A 4 1.31 -19.71 3.66
C PRO A 4 0.86 -18.70 4.72
N ARG A 5 1.40 -18.81 5.94
CA ARG A 5 1.08 -17.88 7.03
C ARG A 5 1.44 -16.45 6.66
N VAL A 6 2.58 -16.25 5.99
CA VAL A 6 3.05 -14.94 5.53
C VAL A 6 2.03 -14.25 4.61
N LEU A 7 1.54 -14.93 3.57
CA LEU A 7 0.50 -14.38 2.69
C LEU A 7 -0.85 -14.16 3.36
N THR A 8 -1.15 -14.91 4.43
CA THR A 8 -2.37 -14.73 5.22
C THR A 8 -2.28 -13.46 6.06
N VAL A 9 -1.14 -13.24 6.72
CA VAL A 9 -0.84 -12.00 7.45
C VAL A 9 -0.83 -10.82 6.49
N LEU A 10 -0.19 -10.95 5.33
CA LEU A 10 -0.17 -9.91 4.30
C LEU A 10 -1.58 -9.53 3.82
N MET A 11 -2.43 -10.51 3.52
CA MET A 11 -3.81 -10.24 3.10
C MET A 11 -4.57 -9.43 4.15
N TRP A 12 -4.50 -9.83 5.42
CA TRP A 12 -5.17 -9.12 6.50
C TRP A 12 -4.59 -7.75 6.75
N PHE A 13 -3.26 -7.61 6.71
CA PHE A 13 -2.58 -6.32 6.77
C PHE A 13 -3.09 -5.38 5.69
N CYS A 14 -3.13 -5.81 4.42
CA CYS A 14 -3.64 -5.01 3.32
C CYS A 14 -5.12 -4.63 3.49
N ALA A 15 -5.96 -5.57 3.94
CA ALA A 15 -7.38 -5.31 4.16
C ALA A 15 -7.61 -4.30 5.29
N ILE A 16 -6.94 -4.48 6.43
CA ILE A 16 -7.03 -3.58 7.59
C ILE A 16 -6.50 -2.19 7.22
N TYR A 17 -5.38 -2.12 6.51
CA TYR A 17 -4.83 -0.85 6.03
C TYR A 17 -5.83 -0.11 5.14
N ALA A 18 -6.42 -0.79 4.15
CA ALA A 18 -7.36 -0.16 3.23
C ALA A 18 -8.60 0.38 3.96
N ILE A 19 -9.14 -0.39 4.90
CA ILE A 19 -10.28 0.02 5.73
C ILE A 19 -9.89 1.23 6.62
N GLY A 20 -8.75 1.14 7.30
CA GLY A 20 -8.25 2.22 8.16
C GLY A 20 -7.98 3.51 7.37
N ALA A 21 -7.41 3.40 6.17
CA ALA A 21 -7.18 4.52 5.27
C ALA A 21 -8.49 5.17 4.81
N ALA A 22 -9.51 4.37 4.47
CA ALA A 22 -10.83 4.89 4.11
C ALA A 22 -11.48 5.65 5.29
N PHE A 23 -11.43 5.09 6.49
CA PHE A 23 -11.90 5.78 7.70
C PHE A 23 -11.08 7.04 8.01
N GLY A 24 -9.76 6.99 7.84
CA GLY A 24 -8.86 8.14 8.07
C GLY A 24 -9.15 9.29 7.11
N ILE A 25 -9.35 9.00 5.82
CA ILE A 25 -9.75 9.99 4.81
C ILE A 25 -11.15 10.53 5.14
N GLY A 26 -12.12 9.65 5.46
CA GLY A 26 -13.46 10.06 5.87
C GLY A 26 -13.45 11.00 7.08
N ALA A 27 -12.65 10.66 8.10
CA ALA A 27 -12.42 11.48 9.29
C ALA A 27 -11.78 12.83 8.92
N ALA A 28 -10.85 12.86 7.97
CA ALA A 28 -10.28 14.10 7.46
C ALA A 28 -11.33 14.96 6.73
N ILE A 29 -12.22 14.35 5.95
CA ILE A 29 -13.31 15.04 5.25
C ILE A 29 -14.29 15.66 6.24
N VAL A 30 -14.72 14.95 7.28
CA VAL A 30 -15.67 15.49 8.29
C VAL A 30 -14.99 16.33 9.39
N HIS A 31 -13.70 16.64 9.23
CA HIS A 31 -12.91 17.45 10.14
C HIS A 31 -12.80 16.88 11.57
N LEU A 32 -12.85 15.55 11.71
CA LEU A 32 -12.77 14.88 13.00
C LEU A 32 -11.38 15.03 13.64
N GLY A 33 -10.33 15.27 12.85
CA GLY A 33 -8.94 15.45 13.31
C GLY A 33 -8.76 16.52 14.38
N ARG A 34 -9.67 17.50 14.47
CA ARG A 34 -9.69 18.50 15.55
C ARG A 34 -9.81 17.88 16.95
N TYR A 35 -10.42 16.69 17.06
CA TYR A 35 -10.65 16.00 18.33
C TYR A 35 -9.62 14.90 18.64
N ILE A 36 -8.78 14.53 17.67
CA ILE A 36 -7.94 13.30 17.73
C ILE A 36 -6.43 13.58 17.62
N GLY A 37 -6.01 14.84 17.74
CA GLY A 37 -4.58 15.22 17.73
C GLY A 37 -4.07 15.88 16.44
N GLY A 38 -4.97 16.32 15.55
CA GLY A 38 -4.62 17.10 14.35
C GLY A 38 -4.25 16.25 13.13
N TYR A 39 -3.63 16.90 12.14
CA TYR A 39 -3.20 16.26 10.90
C TYR A 39 -1.69 16.35 10.78
N SER A 40 -1.05 15.27 10.32
CA SER A 40 0.39 15.26 10.09
C SER A 40 0.78 14.52 8.81
N ILE A 41 1.92 14.92 8.24
CA ILE A 41 2.59 14.24 7.12
C ILE A 41 4.02 13.95 7.57
N GLY A 42 4.39 12.67 7.67
CA GLY A 42 5.72 12.25 8.11
C GLY A 42 6.17 12.86 9.45
N GLY A 43 5.22 13.07 10.38
CA GLY A 43 5.47 13.68 11.70
C GLY A 43 5.41 15.21 11.73
N MET A 44 5.28 15.89 10.58
CA MET A 44 5.10 17.34 10.55
C MET A 44 3.61 17.68 10.66
N PRO A 45 3.23 18.61 11.57
CA PRO A 45 1.85 19.07 11.67
C PRO A 45 1.47 19.86 10.40
N VAL A 46 0.30 19.59 9.86
CA VAL A 46 -0.25 20.28 8.68
C VAL A 46 -1.70 20.67 8.89
N SER A 47 -2.20 21.59 8.08
CA SER A 47 -3.63 21.87 8.05
C SER A 47 -4.43 20.72 7.43
N ARG A 48 -5.73 20.64 7.73
CA ARG A 48 -6.65 19.70 7.07
C ARG A 48 -6.60 19.80 5.55
N ALA A 49 -6.65 21.03 5.03
CA ALA A 49 -6.66 21.28 3.59
C ALA A 49 -5.38 20.76 2.95
N GLN A 50 -4.23 21.10 3.53
CA GLN A 50 -2.93 20.63 3.05
C GLN A 50 -2.82 19.10 3.13
N TRP A 51 -3.33 18.48 4.20
CA TRP A 51 -3.36 17.02 4.31
C TRP A 51 -4.23 16.38 3.23
N LEU A 52 -5.44 16.89 2.99
CA LEU A 52 -6.36 16.38 1.98
C LEU A 52 -5.85 16.58 0.55
N THR A 53 -5.05 17.62 0.31
CA THR A 53 -4.47 17.89 -1.01
C THR A 53 -3.20 17.09 -1.28
N ILE A 54 -2.37 16.85 -0.26
CA ILE A 54 -1.06 16.20 -0.41
C ILE A 54 -1.10 14.74 0.04
N ALA A 55 -1.47 14.45 1.29
CA ALA A 55 -1.46 13.08 1.80
C ALA A 55 -2.68 12.28 1.32
N GLY A 56 -3.85 12.92 1.26
CA GLY A 56 -5.12 12.30 0.90
C GLY A 56 -5.06 11.48 -0.40
N PRO A 57 -4.59 12.04 -1.53
CA PRO A 57 -4.53 11.33 -2.81
C PRO A 57 -3.61 10.11 -2.74
N LEU A 58 -2.41 10.26 -2.17
CA LEU A 58 -1.47 9.16 -2.02
C LEU A 58 -2.05 8.04 -1.13
N VAL A 59 -2.61 8.40 0.03
CA VAL A 59 -3.22 7.43 0.94
C VAL A 59 -4.38 6.69 0.27
N ALA A 60 -5.21 7.40 -0.50
CA ALA A 60 -6.30 6.80 -1.26
C ALA A 60 -5.78 5.82 -2.33
N THR A 61 -4.76 6.21 -3.10
CA THR A 61 -4.13 5.33 -4.08
C THR A 61 -3.58 4.07 -3.41
N ILE A 62 -2.81 4.21 -2.32
CA ILE A 62 -2.27 3.05 -1.60
C ILE A 62 -3.41 2.17 -1.06
N ALA A 63 -4.48 2.75 -0.52
CA ALA A 63 -5.64 2.01 -0.04
C ALA A 63 -6.28 1.15 -1.14
N VAL A 64 -6.40 1.68 -2.36
CA VAL A 64 -6.91 0.94 -3.52
C VAL A 64 -5.98 -0.23 -3.86
N PHE A 65 -4.66 -0.01 -3.93
CA PHE A 65 -3.70 -1.08 -4.21
C PHE A 65 -3.68 -2.14 -3.11
N MET A 66 -3.81 -1.75 -1.84
CA MET A 66 -3.93 -2.67 -0.71
C MET A 66 -5.22 -3.49 -0.77
N ALA A 67 -6.36 -2.86 -1.04
CA ALA A 67 -7.63 -3.56 -1.21
C ALA A 67 -7.60 -4.55 -2.39
N ALA A 68 -7.05 -4.13 -3.52
CA ALA A 68 -6.85 -4.97 -4.70
C ALA A 68 -5.94 -6.17 -4.39
N THR A 69 -4.83 -5.93 -3.67
CA THR A 69 -3.93 -6.99 -3.21
C THR A 69 -4.64 -7.98 -2.30
N ALA A 70 -5.41 -7.50 -1.32
CA ALA A 70 -6.14 -8.37 -0.39
C ALA A 70 -7.17 -9.24 -1.13
N LEU A 71 -7.90 -8.66 -2.09
CA LEU A 71 -8.84 -9.38 -2.94
C LEU A 71 -8.14 -10.43 -3.80
N ALA A 72 -7.03 -10.06 -4.43
CA ALA A 72 -6.23 -10.95 -5.25
C ALA A 72 -5.68 -12.13 -4.43
N LEU A 73 -5.14 -11.87 -3.24
CA LEU A 73 -4.69 -12.91 -2.32
C LEU A 73 -5.84 -13.82 -1.90
N LYS A 74 -7.02 -13.26 -1.60
CA LYS A 74 -8.23 -14.04 -1.28
C LYS A 74 -8.63 -14.97 -2.43
N ARG A 75 -8.53 -14.50 -3.67
CA ARG A 75 -8.88 -15.24 -4.90
C ARG A 75 -7.72 -16.00 -5.55
N HIS A 76 -6.55 -16.04 -4.89
CA HIS A 76 -5.35 -16.75 -5.37
C HIS A 76 -4.77 -16.22 -6.69
N TYR A 77 -5.00 -14.95 -7.01
CA TYR A 77 -4.52 -14.36 -8.24
C TYR A 77 -3.02 -14.03 -8.21
N ARG A 78 -2.32 -14.40 -9.29
CA ARG A 78 -0.88 -14.12 -9.51
C ARG A 78 -0.51 -12.64 -9.45
N TRP A 79 -1.41 -11.76 -9.92
CA TRP A 79 -1.19 -10.32 -9.98
C TRP A 79 -1.12 -9.65 -8.59
N ALA A 80 -1.53 -10.34 -7.52
CA ALA A 80 -1.43 -9.83 -6.15
C ALA A 80 -0.02 -9.33 -5.81
N ARG A 81 1.01 -10.07 -6.26
CA ARG A 81 2.42 -9.71 -6.01
C ARG A 81 2.79 -8.40 -6.68
N THR A 82 2.51 -8.30 -7.97
CA THR A 82 2.87 -7.13 -8.77
C THR A 82 2.13 -5.89 -8.27
N THR A 83 0.83 -6.00 -7.98
CA THR A 83 0.04 -4.91 -7.41
C THR A 83 0.61 -4.44 -6.09
N PHE A 84 0.94 -5.35 -5.16
CA PHE A 84 1.55 -4.94 -3.90
C PHE A 84 2.90 -4.25 -4.10
N MET A 85 3.73 -4.74 -5.02
CA MET A 85 5.04 -4.17 -5.30
C MET A 85 4.98 -2.77 -5.93
N CYS A 86 3.92 -2.46 -6.68
CA CYS A 86 3.73 -1.12 -7.27
C CYS A 86 3.59 -0.01 -6.21
N ILE A 87 3.23 -0.34 -4.97
CA ILE A 87 3.06 0.65 -3.90
C ILE A 87 4.37 1.41 -3.62
N TRP A 88 5.51 0.73 -3.64
CA TRP A 88 6.81 1.33 -3.34
C TRP A 88 7.27 2.38 -4.35
N PRO A 89 7.32 2.11 -5.67
CA PRO A 89 7.67 3.15 -6.64
C PRO A 89 6.63 4.28 -6.67
N ILE A 90 5.35 4.02 -6.38
CA ILE A 90 4.33 5.07 -6.26
C ILE A 90 4.67 6.02 -5.10
N ILE A 91 5.02 5.49 -3.92
CA ILE A 91 5.43 6.31 -2.76
C ILE A 91 6.65 7.16 -3.10
N ILE A 92 7.65 6.56 -3.76
CA ILE A 92 8.88 7.25 -4.15
C ILE A 92 8.57 8.38 -5.15
N ALA A 93 7.87 8.06 -6.24
CA ALA A 93 7.54 9.01 -7.29
C ALA A 93 6.69 10.17 -6.75
N TYR A 94 5.70 9.86 -5.91
CA TYR A 94 4.84 10.86 -5.29
C TYR A 94 5.62 11.76 -4.33
N GLY A 95 6.43 11.18 -3.44
CA GLY A 95 7.24 11.94 -2.49
C GLY A 95 8.24 12.86 -3.18
N ILE A 96 8.96 12.37 -4.19
CA ILE A 96 9.88 13.18 -4.99
C ILE A 96 9.12 14.28 -5.74
N GLY A 97 7.99 13.95 -6.38
CA GLY A 97 7.16 14.94 -7.08
C GLY A 97 6.69 16.06 -6.15
N CYS A 98 6.19 15.73 -4.95
CA CYS A 98 5.79 16.72 -3.97
C CYS A 98 6.95 17.60 -3.48
N ALA A 99 8.16 17.04 -3.34
CA ALA A 99 9.33 17.83 -2.97
C ALA A 99 9.79 18.78 -4.08
N ILE A 100 9.79 18.32 -5.33
CA ILE A 100 10.11 19.15 -6.51
C ILE A 100 9.12 20.32 -6.62
N LEU A 101 7.83 20.07 -6.38
CA LEU A 101 6.77 21.08 -6.40
C LEU A 101 6.74 21.97 -5.14
N GLY A 102 7.64 21.76 -4.18
CA GLY A 102 7.71 22.54 -2.93
C GLY A 102 6.57 22.27 -1.94
N ALA A 103 5.78 21.21 -2.15
CA ALA A 103 4.66 20.86 -1.28
C ALA A 103 5.11 20.19 0.04
N ILE A 104 6.28 19.56 0.04
CA ILE A 104 6.94 18.97 1.22
C ILE A 104 8.45 19.26 1.21
N PRO A 105 9.14 19.25 2.36
CA PRO A 105 10.58 19.39 2.40
C PRO A 105 11.29 18.14 1.87
N TRP A 106 12.47 18.35 1.27
CA TRP A 106 13.32 17.27 0.74
C TRP A 106 13.71 16.22 1.77
N THR A 107 13.85 16.61 3.05
CA THR A 107 14.16 15.68 4.13
C THR A 107 13.09 14.60 4.29
N LEU A 108 11.81 14.95 4.10
CA LEU A 108 10.70 14.02 4.18
C LEU A 108 10.63 13.12 2.94
N ALA A 109 10.89 13.67 1.77
CA ALA A 109 10.99 12.88 0.53
C ALA A 109 12.14 11.87 0.58
N LEU A 110 13.30 12.25 1.13
CA LEU A 110 14.44 11.34 1.33
C LEU A 110 14.11 10.22 2.32
N ARG A 111 13.41 10.54 3.41
CA ARG A 111 12.93 9.52 4.34
C ARG A 111 11.97 8.55 3.65
N ALA A 112 10.98 9.07 2.91
CA ALA A 112 10.05 8.23 2.17
C ALA A 112 10.76 7.34 1.14
N LEU A 113 11.80 7.85 0.47
CA LEU A 113 12.65 7.08 -0.44
C LEU A 113 13.32 5.91 0.29
N VAL A 114 14.03 6.19 1.39
CA VAL A 114 14.74 5.18 2.16
C VAL A 114 13.78 4.11 2.69
N ASP A 115 12.68 4.52 3.34
CA ASP A 115 11.69 3.63 3.91
C ASP A 115 11.05 2.75 2.82
N ALA A 116 10.67 3.34 1.68
CA ALA A 116 10.06 2.61 0.56
C ALA A 116 11.04 1.67 -0.14
N THR A 117 12.31 2.02 -0.27
CA THR A 117 13.33 1.13 -0.84
C THR A 117 13.59 -0.08 0.05
N PHE A 118 13.77 0.12 1.37
CA PHE A 118 13.97 -1.00 2.29
C PHE A 118 12.75 -1.92 2.35
N ALA A 119 11.56 -1.35 2.49
CA ALA A 119 10.34 -2.14 2.53
C ALA A 119 10.08 -2.84 1.18
N GLY A 120 10.37 -2.17 0.06
CA GLY A 120 10.30 -2.75 -1.29
C GLY A 120 11.26 -3.92 -1.48
N ALA A 121 12.49 -3.82 -0.99
CA ALA A 121 13.48 -4.90 -1.07
C ALA A 121 13.04 -6.13 -0.23
N ILE A 122 12.62 -5.91 1.02
CA ILE A 122 12.13 -6.98 1.91
C ILE A 122 10.91 -7.68 1.29
N THR A 123 9.96 -6.89 0.79
CA THR A 123 8.72 -7.45 0.21
C THR A 123 8.99 -8.14 -1.12
N GLY A 124 9.93 -7.66 -1.93
CA GLY A 124 10.38 -8.37 -3.13
C GLY A 124 11.03 -9.70 -2.82
N TRP A 125 11.89 -9.75 -1.81
CA TRP A 125 12.47 -11.00 -1.33
C TRP A 125 11.39 -12.00 -0.90
N LEU A 126 10.43 -11.56 -0.07
CA LEU A 126 9.34 -12.41 0.42
C LEU A 126 8.42 -12.91 -0.71
N LEU A 127 8.02 -12.04 -1.64
CA LEU A 127 6.99 -12.39 -2.64
C LEU A 127 7.54 -13.14 -3.86
N PHE A 128 8.83 -12.97 -4.18
CA PHE A 128 9.42 -13.53 -5.42
C PHE A 128 10.49 -14.59 -5.16
N LEU A 129 11.24 -14.51 -4.06
CA LEU A 129 12.37 -15.39 -3.79
C LEU A 129 12.08 -16.41 -2.68
N TYR A 130 11.22 -16.09 -1.71
CA TYR A 130 10.88 -17.02 -0.63
C TYR A 130 9.97 -18.16 -1.12
N LYS A 131 10.52 -19.39 -1.08
CA LYS A 131 9.90 -20.60 -1.68
C LYS A 131 8.41 -20.82 -1.33
N PRO A 132 7.96 -20.72 -0.06
CA PRO A 132 6.56 -20.98 0.30
C PRO A 132 5.56 -20.06 -0.43
N ASP A 133 5.95 -18.81 -0.65
CA ASP A 133 5.10 -17.81 -1.27
C ASP A 133 5.19 -17.91 -2.80
N ARG A 134 6.38 -18.13 -3.35
CA ARG A 134 6.58 -18.39 -4.78
C ARG A 134 5.70 -19.55 -5.29
N ALA A 135 5.72 -20.69 -4.58
CA ALA A 135 4.94 -21.88 -4.94
C ALA A 135 3.42 -21.66 -4.83
N PHE A 136 2.96 -20.68 -4.05
CA PHE A 136 1.55 -20.33 -3.98
C PHE A 136 1.06 -19.67 -5.28
N PHE A 137 1.90 -18.81 -5.88
CA PHE A 137 1.55 -18.08 -7.09
C PHE A 137 1.82 -18.84 -8.38
N GLU A 138 2.66 -19.88 -8.38
CA GLU A 138 2.90 -20.71 -9.58
C GLU A 138 1.72 -21.63 -9.92
N ARG A 139 0.68 -21.73 -9.08
CA ARG A 139 -0.49 -22.60 -9.30
C ARG A 139 -1.35 -22.16 -10.50
N PRO A 140 -2.00 -23.11 -11.22
CA PRO A 140 -2.98 -22.81 -12.25
C PRO A 140 -4.05 -21.86 -11.72
N GLN A 141 -4.36 -20.82 -12.49
CA GLN A 141 -5.29 -19.79 -12.05
C GLN A 141 -6.74 -20.23 -12.29
N PRO A 142 -7.72 -19.74 -11.51
CA PRO A 142 -9.12 -20.15 -11.64
C PRO A 142 -9.72 -19.94 -13.04
N ASN A 143 -9.19 -18.98 -13.80
CA ASN A 143 -9.56 -18.67 -15.17
C ASN A 143 -8.80 -19.51 -16.23
N GLU A 144 -7.64 -20.06 -15.89
CA GLU A 144 -6.89 -20.98 -16.77
C GLU A 144 -7.47 -22.40 -16.68
N ALA A 145 -7.97 -22.82 -15.50
CA ALA A 145 -8.54 -24.15 -15.29
C ALA A 145 -9.92 -24.37 -15.94
N SER A 146 -10.63 -23.29 -16.32
CA SER A 146 -11.92 -23.36 -17.01
C SER A 146 -11.82 -23.50 -18.53
N GLU A 147 -10.63 -23.29 -19.10
CA GLU A 147 -10.37 -23.47 -20.55
C GLU A 147 -9.88 -24.89 -20.89
N GLU A 148 -9.57 -25.71 -19.89
CA GLU A 148 -9.11 -27.11 -20.06
C GLU A 148 -10.26 -28.15 -19.96
N LEU A 149 -11.53 -27.72 -19.91
CA LEU A 149 -12.75 -28.56 -19.89
C LEU A 149 -13.63 -28.27 -21.11
#